data_AF-A0A924R1L6-F1
#
_entry.id   AF-A0A924R1L6-F1
#
_cell.length_a   1.000
_cell.length_b   1.000
_cell.length_c   1.000
_cell.angle_alpha   90.00
_cell.angle_beta   90.00
_cell.angle_gamma   90.00
#
_symmetry.space_group_name_H-M   'P 1'
#
loop_
_entity.id
_entity.type
_entity.pdbx_description
1 polymer ?
#
loop_
_entity_poly.entity_id
_entity_poly.type
_entity_poly.pdbx_seq_one_letter_code
_entity_poly.pdbx_strand_id
1 'polypeptide(L)'
;MKLSENRNVPSILRRIFVSVAAPFAVAFLFAACSPSSNDAQSTSVINVVDAIPQPLHFAEGKIPESTPGGACNFDLIAGSDRDLASIEIDSTRTAQYTGWAAVSANEGVLSERVTLALVGTKNYTMVPNADVRKDVAAYFKVPALENAGFEANASVADVVPGNYLLKVYMLAGGKFIECGNFKKVSIK
;
A
#
# COMPACT_ATOMS: atom_id res chain seq x y z
N MET A 1 -10.12 -25.13 42.47
CA MET A 1 -8.67 -24.81 42.54
C MET A 1 -8.55 -23.29 42.58
N LYS A 2 -7.74 -22.76 43.50
CA LYS A 2 -7.71 -21.37 43.98
C LYS A 2 -7.45 -20.32 42.87
N LEU A 3 -8.20 -19.21 42.98
CA LEU A 3 -7.90 -17.89 42.42
C LEU A 3 -6.51 -17.41 42.85
N SER A 4 -5.76 -16.80 41.94
CA SER A 4 -4.61 -15.94 42.28
C SER A 4 -4.57 -14.74 41.33
N GLU A 5 -5.17 -13.67 41.83
CA GLU A 5 -5.05 -12.29 41.41
C GLU A 5 -3.74 -11.70 41.96
N ASN A 6 -2.96 -11.02 41.11
CA ASN A 6 -1.82 -10.15 41.48
C ASN A 6 -1.15 -9.64 40.20
N ARG A 7 -0.64 -8.42 40.09
CA ARG A 7 -0.67 -7.20 40.90
C ARG A 7 -0.05 -6.11 40.00
N ASN A 8 -0.51 -4.87 40.14
CA ASN A 8 0.25 -3.61 40.00
C ASN A 8 1.35 -3.48 38.94
N VAL A 9 1.14 -2.55 38.00
CA VAL A 9 2.26 -1.82 37.36
C VAL A 9 2.05 -0.32 37.57
N PRO A 10 3.10 0.42 37.99
CA PRO A 10 2.95 1.78 38.50
C PRO A 10 2.90 2.83 37.39
N SER A 11 2.11 3.86 37.66
CA SER A 11 2.02 5.12 36.93
C SER A 11 3.28 5.96 37.13
N ILE A 12 4.13 6.02 36.10
CA ILE A 12 5.40 6.75 36.15
C ILE A 12 5.43 7.86 35.09
N LEU A 13 5.43 9.09 35.63
CA LEU A 13 6.11 10.30 35.18
C LEU A 13 5.60 11.04 33.93
N ARG A 14 4.73 12.02 34.23
CA ARG A 14 4.62 13.35 33.60
C ARG A 14 5.99 13.87 33.10
N ARG A 15 6.07 14.19 31.80
CA ARG A 15 7.05 15.15 31.29
C ARG A 15 6.33 16.42 30.86
N ILE A 16 6.67 17.50 31.58
CA ILE A 16 6.32 18.88 31.28
C ILE A 16 7.19 19.29 30.10
N PHE A 17 6.60 19.54 28.94
CA PHE A 17 7.28 20.24 27.85
C PHE A 17 6.95 21.72 27.93
N VAL A 18 8.00 22.52 28.12
CA VAL A 18 7.97 23.97 28.10
C VAL A 18 7.85 24.42 26.65
N SER A 19 6.73 25.05 26.30
CA SER A 19 6.55 25.74 25.02
C SER A 19 7.38 27.01 24.96
N VAL A 20 8.36 27.07 24.06
CA VAL A 20 9.00 28.32 23.63
C VAL A 20 8.39 28.70 22.28
N ALA A 21 7.52 29.71 22.31
CA ALA A 21 6.96 30.32 21.12
C ALA A 21 7.96 31.35 20.56
N ALA A 22 8.32 31.22 19.28
CA ALA A 22 9.02 32.27 18.54
C ALA A 22 8.20 32.61 17.28
N PRO A 23 7.78 33.87 17.10
CA PRO A 23 7.11 34.32 15.89
C PRO A 23 8.16 34.77 14.86
N PHE A 24 8.25 34.09 13.72
CA PHE A 24 8.90 34.63 12.53
C PHE A 24 7.83 34.88 11.46
N ALA A 25 7.42 36.14 11.40
CA ALA A 25 6.70 36.70 10.26
C ALA A 25 7.70 36.92 9.12
N VAL A 26 7.49 36.24 7.99
CA VAL A 26 8.18 36.58 6.74
C VAL A 26 7.13 36.81 5.68
N ALA A 27 6.94 38.07 5.34
CA ALA A 27 6.16 38.52 4.20
C ALA A 27 7.01 38.37 2.94
N PHE A 28 6.55 37.60 1.95
CA PHE A 28 7.08 37.66 0.59
C PHE A 28 6.06 38.25 -0.36
N LEU A 29 6.50 39.34 -0.96
CA LEU A 29 5.80 40.18 -1.92
C LEU A 29 5.69 39.50 -3.29
N PHE A 30 4.56 39.75 -3.94
CA PHE A 30 4.26 39.49 -5.34
C PHE A 30 5.30 40.08 -6.31
N ALA A 31 5.53 39.42 -7.45
CA ALA A 31 5.38 39.98 -8.81
C ALA A 31 6.14 39.14 -9.84
N ALA A 32 5.45 38.74 -10.93
CA ALA A 32 5.81 39.11 -12.31
C ALA A 32 5.06 38.24 -13.33
N CYS A 33 4.19 38.88 -14.11
CA CYS A 33 3.63 38.39 -15.37
C CYS A 33 4.72 38.38 -16.46
N SER A 34 4.68 37.41 -17.39
CA SER A 34 5.26 37.54 -18.73
C SER A 34 4.75 36.45 -19.70
N PRO A 35 4.85 36.68 -21.03
CA PRO A 35 3.69 36.61 -21.91
C PRO A 35 3.58 35.33 -22.75
N SER A 36 2.37 35.19 -23.29
CA SER A 36 1.90 34.18 -24.24
C SER A 36 2.61 34.31 -25.60
N SER A 37 3.22 33.22 -26.06
CA SER A 37 3.64 33.02 -27.45
C SER A 37 2.86 31.85 -28.04
N ASN A 38 2.04 32.15 -29.05
CA ASN A 38 1.29 31.19 -29.85
C ASN A 38 2.20 30.63 -30.94
N ASP A 39 2.74 29.43 -30.73
CA ASP A 39 3.39 28.66 -31.79
C ASP A 39 2.42 27.60 -32.33
N ALA A 40 2.06 27.78 -33.60
CA ALA A 40 1.25 26.85 -34.38
C ALA A 40 2.05 25.55 -34.61
N GLN A 41 1.74 24.51 -33.85
CA GLN A 41 2.30 23.17 -34.07
C GLN A 41 1.50 22.42 -35.13
N SER A 42 2.23 22.10 -36.22
CA SER A 42 1.86 21.16 -37.26
C SER A 42 1.54 19.80 -36.65
N THR A 43 0.29 19.39 -36.71
CA THR A 43 -0.23 18.11 -36.23
C THR A 43 0.21 16.97 -37.15
N SER A 44 1.38 16.39 -36.87
CA SER A 44 1.67 15.03 -37.31
C SER A 44 0.75 14.08 -36.56
N VAL A 45 -0.21 13.48 -37.27
CA VAL A 45 -1.11 12.45 -36.75
C VAL A 45 -0.28 11.18 -36.50
N ILE A 46 0.33 11.08 -35.32
CA ILE A 46 0.90 9.83 -34.83
C ILE A 46 -0.30 8.97 -34.43
N ASN A 47 -0.56 7.90 -35.19
CA ASN A 47 -1.43 6.82 -34.74
C ASN A 47 -0.75 6.14 -33.54
N VAL A 48 -0.98 6.69 -32.35
CA VAL A 48 -0.65 6.02 -31.09
C VAL A 48 -1.67 4.91 -30.95
N VAL A 49 -1.31 3.71 -31.42
CA VAL A 49 -2.02 2.50 -31.04
C VAL A 49 -1.65 2.31 -29.58
N ASP A 50 -2.50 2.82 -28.68
CA ASP A 50 -2.33 2.67 -27.23
C ASP A 50 -2.15 1.17 -26.93
N ALA A 51 -0.94 0.80 -26.53
CA ALA A 51 -0.63 -0.56 -26.15
C ALA A 51 -1.46 -0.88 -24.92
N ILE A 52 -2.41 -1.81 -25.04
CA ILE A 52 -3.19 -2.29 -23.91
C ILE A 52 -2.20 -2.88 -22.90
N PRO A 53 -2.09 -2.32 -21.67
CA PRO A 53 -1.17 -2.85 -20.69
C PRO A 53 -1.53 -4.30 -20.39
N GLN A 54 -0.55 -5.20 -20.49
CA GLN A 54 -0.78 -6.59 -20.14
C GLN A 54 -1.05 -6.70 -18.63
N PRO A 55 -1.97 -7.58 -18.21
CA PRO A 55 -2.25 -7.79 -16.80
C PRO A 55 -1.00 -8.30 -16.09
N LEU A 56 -0.84 -7.94 -14.82
CA LEU A 56 0.18 -8.53 -13.97
C LEU A 56 -0.14 -10.01 -13.74
N HIS A 57 0.88 -10.84 -13.52
CA HIS A 57 0.70 -12.25 -13.21
C HIS A 57 1.31 -12.57 -11.85
N PHE A 58 0.61 -13.44 -11.12
CA PHE A 58 1.16 -14.08 -9.94
C PHE A 58 2.14 -15.17 -10.39
N ALA A 59 3.41 -15.02 -10.05
CA ALA A 59 4.43 -16.02 -10.33
C ALA A 59 4.51 -17.01 -9.16
N GLU A 60 4.53 -18.31 -9.45
CA GLU A 60 4.82 -19.33 -8.44
C GLU A 60 6.23 -19.11 -7.88
N GLY A 61 6.38 -19.10 -6.56
CA GLY A 61 7.65 -18.78 -5.95
C GLY A 61 7.70 -18.92 -4.44
N LYS A 62 8.91 -18.74 -3.90
CA LYS A 62 9.12 -18.75 -2.45
C LYS A 62 8.61 -17.45 -1.83
N ILE A 63 7.90 -17.55 -0.71
CA ILE A 63 7.56 -16.39 0.13
C ILE A 63 8.84 -15.86 0.76
N PRO A 64 9.12 -14.55 0.68
CA PRO A 64 10.31 -13.98 1.29
C PRO A 64 10.31 -14.23 2.80
N GLU A 65 11.50 -14.50 3.36
CA GLU A 65 11.67 -14.49 4.81
C GLU A 65 11.46 -13.07 5.33
N SER A 66 10.64 -12.93 6.37
CA SER A 66 10.17 -11.64 6.83
C SER A 66 10.09 -11.56 8.35
N THR A 67 10.08 -10.33 8.85
CA THR A 67 9.72 -10.03 10.24
C THR A 67 8.34 -9.37 10.30
N PRO A 68 7.48 -9.69 11.28
CA PRO A 68 6.22 -8.98 11.46
C PRO A 68 6.43 -7.49 11.71
N GLY A 69 5.62 -6.63 11.07
CA GLY A 69 5.67 -5.20 11.30
C GLY A 69 4.94 -4.36 10.26
N GLY A 70 5.20 -3.06 10.30
CA GLY A 70 4.57 -2.08 9.42
C GLY A 70 3.05 -1.98 9.55
N ALA A 71 2.47 -1.22 8.64
CA ALA A 71 1.04 -1.01 8.55
C ALA A 71 0.62 -1.09 7.09
N CYS A 72 -0.50 -1.76 6.83
CA CYS A 72 -1.04 -1.87 5.50
C CYS A 72 -2.54 -2.12 5.56
N ASN A 73 -3.18 -1.93 4.41
CA ASN A 73 -4.58 -2.22 4.25
C ASN A 73 -4.93 -2.47 2.78
N PHE A 74 -5.93 -3.33 2.55
CA PHE A 74 -6.56 -3.50 1.25
C PHE A 74 -7.79 -2.61 1.17
N ASP A 75 -7.98 -1.91 0.06
CA ASP A 75 -9.19 -1.14 -0.19
C ASP A 75 -10.15 -1.91 -1.10
N LEU A 76 -9.63 -2.51 -2.17
CA LEU A 76 -10.40 -3.40 -3.05
C LEU A 76 -9.64 -4.70 -3.33
N ILE A 77 -10.38 -5.80 -3.39
CA ILE A 77 -9.88 -7.11 -3.83
C ILE A 77 -10.92 -7.72 -4.77
N ALA A 78 -10.53 -8.00 -6.01
CA ALA A 78 -11.41 -8.47 -7.08
C ALA A 78 -12.69 -7.62 -7.24
N GLY A 79 -12.56 -6.30 -7.07
CA GLY A 79 -13.69 -5.36 -7.15
C GLY A 79 -14.67 -5.41 -5.96
N SER A 80 -14.40 -6.26 -4.96
CA SER A 80 -15.18 -6.34 -3.73
C SER A 80 -14.53 -5.53 -2.61
N ASP A 81 -15.37 -5.01 -1.71
CA ASP A 81 -14.92 -4.36 -0.49
C ASP A 81 -14.18 -5.37 0.42
N ARG A 82 -13.13 -4.88 1.10
CA ARG A 82 -12.27 -5.64 2.01
C ARG A 82 -12.99 -6.22 3.23
N ASP A 83 -14.20 -5.77 3.57
CA ASP A 83 -14.87 -6.16 4.83
C ASP A 83 -15.48 -7.58 4.80
N LEU A 84 -15.42 -8.26 3.65
CA LEU A 84 -15.81 -9.66 3.54
C LEU A 84 -14.83 -10.59 4.26
N ALA A 85 -15.37 -11.59 4.98
CA ALA A 85 -14.58 -12.59 5.69
C ALA A 85 -13.75 -13.50 4.76
N SER A 86 -14.22 -13.67 3.52
CA SER A 86 -13.55 -14.38 2.43
C SER A 86 -14.01 -13.82 1.10
N ILE A 87 -13.12 -13.76 0.12
CA ILE A 87 -13.38 -13.22 -1.22
C ILE A 87 -13.17 -14.32 -2.25
N GLU A 88 -14.14 -14.53 -3.14
CA GLU A 88 -14.00 -15.49 -4.24
C GLU A 88 -13.50 -14.78 -5.49
N ILE A 89 -12.53 -15.39 -6.16
CA ILE A 89 -11.91 -14.86 -7.38
C ILE A 89 -12.02 -15.94 -8.47
N ASP A 90 -12.72 -15.60 -9.54
CA ASP A 90 -12.84 -16.40 -10.76
C ASP A 90 -11.49 -16.41 -11.49
N SER A 91 -10.88 -17.60 -11.63
CA SER A 91 -9.57 -17.77 -12.28
C SER A 91 -9.55 -17.34 -13.76
N THR A 92 -10.72 -17.24 -14.39
CA THR A 92 -10.86 -16.81 -15.80
C THR A 92 -10.80 -15.29 -15.98
N ARG A 93 -10.75 -14.52 -14.89
CA ARG A 93 -10.79 -13.06 -14.89
C ARG A 93 -9.55 -12.44 -14.27
N THR A 94 -9.31 -11.18 -14.62
CA THR A 94 -8.37 -10.33 -13.88
C THR A 94 -9.03 -9.84 -12.60
N ALA A 95 -8.30 -9.89 -11.49
CA ALA A 95 -8.70 -9.31 -10.22
C ALA A 95 -7.97 -7.99 -9.99
N GLN A 96 -8.73 -6.98 -9.56
CA GLN A 96 -8.16 -5.70 -9.11
C GLN A 96 -7.76 -5.81 -7.64
N TYR A 97 -6.58 -5.31 -7.31
CA TYR A 97 -6.05 -5.21 -5.96
C TYR A 97 -5.60 -3.78 -5.73
N THR A 98 -6.17 -3.10 -4.75
CA THR A 98 -5.71 -1.76 -4.35
C THR A 98 -5.55 -1.69 -2.84
N GLY A 99 -4.69 -0.79 -2.39
CA GLY A 99 -4.45 -0.60 -0.98
C GLY A 99 -3.31 0.37 -0.71
N TRP A 100 -2.78 0.28 0.50
CA TRP A 100 -1.60 1.02 0.90
C TRP A 100 -0.75 0.21 1.87
N ALA A 101 0.55 0.52 1.92
CA ALA A 101 1.49 -0.10 2.82
C ALA A 101 2.63 0.87 3.20
N ALA A 102 3.00 0.89 4.48
CA ALA A 102 4.11 1.67 5.01
C ALA A 102 4.86 0.89 6.10
N VAL A 103 6.18 1.03 6.12
CA VAL A 103 7.03 0.46 7.18
C VAL A 103 6.68 1.07 8.54
N SER A 104 6.31 2.35 8.56
CA SER A 104 5.77 3.03 9.73
C SER A 104 4.83 4.15 9.27
N ALA A 105 3.52 3.94 9.40
CA ALA A 105 2.54 4.96 9.04
C ALA A 105 2.62 6.20 9.95
N ASN A 106 2.91 6.00 11.24
CA ASN A 106 3.01 7.11 12.20
C ASN A 106 4.24 7.99 11.98
N GLU A 107 5.32 7.44 11.44
CA GLU A 107 6.58 8.16 11.19
C GLU A 107 6.76 8.54 9.72
N GLY A 108 5.85 8.12 8.83
CA GLY A 108 5.94 8.40 7.39
C GLY A 108 7.01 7.61 6.66
N VAL A 109 7.41 6.44 7.19
CA VAL A 109 8.43 5.60 6.57
C VAL A 109 7.75 4.71 5.53
N LEU A 110 7.96 5.03 4.26
CA LEU A 110 7.48 4.25 3.12
C LEU A 110 8.25 2.94 2.96
N SER A 111 7.63 1.98 2.27
CA SER A 111 8.34 0.81 1.76
C SER A 111 9.09 1.16 0.48
N GLU A 112 10.25 0.53 0.25
CA GLU A 112 10.96 0.61 -1.04
C GLU A 112 10.19 -0.14 -2.14
N ARG A 113 9.44 -1.17 -1.74
CA ARG A 113 8.64 -2.01 -2.64
C ARG A 113 7.54 -2.72 -1.87
N VAL A 114 6.38 -2.83 -2.48
CA VAL A 114 5.30 -3.72 -2.02
C VAL A 114 5.34 -5.03 -2.80
N THR A 115 5.00 -6.14 -2.16
CA THR A 115 4.80 -7.43 -2.80
C THR A 115 3.53 -8.04 -2.24
N LEU A 116 2.60 -8.42 -3.12
CA LEU A 116 1.42 -9.18 -2.75
C LEU A 116 1.72 -10.66 -2.89
N ALA A 117 1.26 -11.46 -1.93
CA ALA A 117 1.49 -12.90 -1.96
C ALA A 117 0.20 -13.68 -1.67
N LEU A 118 -0.02 -14.74 -2.43
CA LEU A 118 -1.00 -15.77 -2.16
C LEU A 118 -0.30 -16.93 -1.47
N VAL A 119 -0.66 -17.20 -0.22
CA VAL A 119 -0.07 -18.27 0.61
C VAL A 119 -1.11 -19.37 0.84
N GLY A 120 -0.86 -20.57 0.32
CA GLY A 120 -1.82 -21.68 0.37
C GLY A 120 -1.22 -22.99 -0.11
N THR A 121 -1.96 -23.74 -0.94
CA THR A 121 -1.50 -25.02 -1.53
C THR A 121 -0.18 -24.86 -2.28
N LYS A 122 -0.05 -23.74 -3.00
CA LYS A 122 1.20 -23.24 -3.57
C LYS A 122 1.36 -21.78 -3.14
N ASN A 123 2.55 -21.24 -3.35
CA ASN A 123 2.84 -19.86 -3.02
C ASN A 123 3.06 -19.08 -4.32
N TYR A 124 2.45 -17.91 -4.39
CA TYR A 124 2.62 -17.02 -5.53
C TYR A 124 2.87 -15.60 -5.07
N THR A 125 3.63 -14.84 -5.84
CA THR A 125 3.92 -13.44 -5.56
C THR A 125 3.76 -12.57 -6.79
N MET A 126 3.46 -11.30 -6.56
CA MET A 126 3.52 -10.26 -7.59
C MET A 126 3.92 -8.92 -6.98
N VAL A 127 4.48 -8.03 -7.81
CA VAL A 127 4.80 -6.66 -7.43
C VAL A 127 3.75 -5.75 -8.06
N PRO A 128 2.88 -5.09 -7.27
CA PRO A 128 1.92 -4.13 -7.80
C PRO A 128 2.62 -2.84 -8.25
N ASN A 129 1.91 -2.02 -9.02
CA ASN A 129 2.34 -0.66 -9.33
C ASN A 129 2.17 0.23 -8.09
N ALA A 130 3.00 1.27 -7.98
CA ALA A 130 2.82 2.31 -6.96
C ALA A 130 1.64 3.21 -7.33
N ASP A 131 0.89 3.66 -6.32
CA ASP A 131 -0.27 4.55 -6.47
C ASP A 131 -0.21 5.72 -5.48
N VAL A 132 -0.83 6.85 -5.85
CA VAL A 132 -0.87 8.07 -5.05
C VAL A 132 -2.12 8.07 -4.16
N ARG A 133 -1.92 8.18 -2.85
CA ARG A 133 -2.93 8.05 -1.81
C ARG A 133 -2.91 9.21 -0.83
N LYS A 134 -3.40 10.36 -1.29
CA LYS A 134 -3.53 11.59 -0.48
C LYS A 134 -4.46 11.42 0.73
N ASP A 135 -5.46 10.55 0.60
CA ASP A 135 -6.37 10.17 1.69
C ASP A 135 -5.64 9.47 2.84
N VAL A 136 -4.67 8.61 2.53
CA VAL A 136 -3.83 7.92 3.54
C VAL A 136 -2.96 8.95 4.27
N ALA A 137 -2.30 9.83 3.54
CA ALA A 137 -1.51 10.92 4.13
C ALA A 137 -2.36 11.84 5.03
N ALA A 138 -3.57 12.19 4.58
CA ALA A 138 -4.51 13.00 5.34
C ALA A 138 -5.00 12.30 6.61
N TYR A 139 -5.31 11.00 6.54
CA TYR A 139 -5.77 10.19 7.67
C TYR A 139 -4.73 10.12 8.78
N PHE A 140 -3.47 9.81 8.44
CA PHE A 140 -2.37 9.74 9.41
C PHE A 140 -1.79 11.11 9.78
N LYS A 141 -2.15 12.17 9.04
CA LYS A 141 -1.56 13.52 9.14
C LYS A 141 -0.05 13.50 8.88
N VAL A 142 0.37 12.68 7.91
CA VAL A 142 1.77 12.50 7.52
C VAL A 142 1.90 12.62 6.00
N PRO A 143 2.32 13.78 5.47
CA PRO A 143 2.41 14.02 4.02
C PRO A 143 3.30 13.04 3.26
N ALA A 144 4.32 12.47 3.92
CA ALA A 144 5.21 11.49 3.32
C ALA A 144 4.47 10.21 2.86
N LEU A 145 3.26 9.93 3.36
CA LEU A 145 2.47 8.76 2.98
C LEU A 145 1.68 8.92 1.68
N GLU A 146 1.78 10.06 0.98
CA GLU A 146 1.06 10.25 -0.30
C GLU A 146 1.43 9.18 -1.34
N ASN A 147 2.61 8.56 -1.25
CA ASN A 147 3.07 7.51 -2.16
C ASN A 147 3.07 6.11 -1.51
N ALA A 148 2.26 5.91 -0.46
CA ALA A 148 2.13 4.61 0.20
C ALA A 148 1.17 3.65 -0.53
N GLY A 149 0.52 4.11 -1.60
CA GLY A 149 -0.48 3.34 -2.34
C GLY A 149 0.12 2.26 -3.22
N PHE A 150 -0.68 1.24 -3.47
CA PHE A 150 -0.41 0.26 -4.52
C PHE A 150 -1.69 -0.09 -5.28
N GLU A 151 -1.51 -0.44 -6.55
CA GLU A 151 -2.56 -0.99 -7.40
C GLU A 151 -2.05 -2.10 -8.32
N ALA A 152 -2.91 -3.08 -8.59
CA ALA A 152 -2.64 -4.12 -9.57
C ALA A 152 -3.95 -4.60 -10.20
N ASN A 153 -3.93 -4.78 -11.53
CA ASN A 153 -4.89 -5.61 -12.24
C ASN A 153 -4.15 -6.88 -12.63
N ALA A 154 -4.43 -7.98 -11.93
CA ALA A 154 -3.65 -9.21 -12.09
C ALA A 154 -4.51 -10.38 -12.53
N SER A 155 -3.99 -11.15 -13.49
CA SER A 155 -4.52 -12.45 -13.84
C SER A 155 -4.17 -13.47 -12.76
N VAL A 156 -5.15 -14.29 -12.40
CA VAL A 156 -4.98 -15.46 -11.53
C VAL A 156 -5.16 -16.78 -12.29
N ALA A 157 -5.16 -16.75 -13.63
CA ALA A 157 -5.35 -17.94 -14.47
C ALA A 157 -4.27 -19.01 -14.24
N ASP A 158 -3.05 -18.59 -13.88
CA ASP A 158 -1.93 -19.49 -13.58
C ASP A 158 -1.89 -19.95 -12.12
N VAL A 159 -2.80 -19.44 -11.28
CA VAL A 159 -2.91 -19.81 -9.87
C VAL A 159 -3.80 -21.03 -9.74
N VAL A 160 -3.25 -22.12 -9.21
CA VAL A 160 -4.02 -23.35 -8.94
C VAL A 160 -5.24 -23.03 -8.06
N PRO A 161 -6.45 -23.48 -8.42
CA PRO A 161 -7.65 -23.27 -7.61
C PRO A 161 -7.48 -23.75 -6.16
N GLY A 162 -8.01 -23.00 -5.20
CA GLY A 162 -7.82 -23.29 -3.77
C GLY A 162 -8.04 -22.09 -2.85
N ASN A 163 -7.84 -22.32 -1.55
CA ASN A 163 -7.95 -21.28 -0.53
C ASN A 163 -6.56 -20.72 -0.19
N TYR A 164 -6.46 -19.40 -0.12
CA TYR A 164 -5.21 -18.69 0.10
C TYR A 164 -5.38 -17.59 1.16
N LEU A 165 -4.27 -17.24 1.78
CA LEU A 165 -4.09 -15.97 2.47
C LEU A 165 -3.44 -14.99 1.49
N LEU A 166 -4.14 -13.91 1.16
CA LEU A 166 -3.57 -12.75 0.49
C LEU A 166 -2.88 -11.88 1.54
N LYS A 167 -1.56 -11.74 1.41
CA LYS A 167 -0.67 -11.02 2.33
C LYS A 167 0.07 -9.89 1.63
N VAL A 168 0.50 -8.90 2.42
CA VAL A 168 1.33 -7.77 1.97
C VAL A 168 2.71 -7.86 2.61
N TYR A 169 3.74 -7.83 1.78
CA TYR A 169 5.15 -7.73 2.17
C TYR A 169 5.72 -6.39 1.71
N MET A 170 6.57 -5.79 2.55
CA MET A 170 7.25 -4.53 2.29
C MET A 170 8.76 -4.75 2.32
N LEU A 171 9.48 -4.30 1.29
CA LEU A 171 10.93 -4.23 1.30
C LEU A 171 11.38 -2.92 1.94
N ALA A 172 12.30 -2.99 2.91
CA ALA A 172 12.94 -1.82 3.50
C ALA A 172 14.33 -2.18 4.02
N GLY A 173 15.36 -1.43 3.62
CA GLY A 173 16.74 -1.69 4.01
C GLY A 173 17.22 -3.10 3.63
N GLY A 174 16.75 -3.61 2.48
CA GLY A 174 17.07 -4.96 2.01
C GLY A 174 16.41 -6.11 2.78
N LYS A 175 15.47 -5.84 3.70
CA LYS A 175 14.73 -6.85 4.45
C LYS A 175 13.23 -6.77 4.15
N PHE A 176 12.57 -7.92 4.17
CA PHE A 176 11.12 -7.97 4.04
C PHE A 176 10.45 -7.87 5.40
N ILE A 177 9.37 -7.08 5.45
CA ILE A 177 8.48 -6.90 6.59
C ILE A 177 7.11 -7.42 6.17
N GLU A 178 6.55 -8.35 6.93
CA GLU A 178 5.19 -8.84 6.71
C GLU A 178 4.20 -7.97 7.48
N CYS A 179 3.26 -7.37 6.75
CA CYS A 179 2.14 -6.71 7.37
C CYS A 179 1.16 -7.73 7.95
N GLY A 180 0.74 -7.52 9.20
CA GLY A 180 -0.17 -8.44 9.91
C GLY A 180 -1.61 -8.48 9.37
N ASN A 181 -1.98 -7.58 8.46
CA ASN A 181 -3.30 -7.54 7.84
C ASN A 181 -3.33 -8.43 6.58
N PHE A 182 -4.09 -9.52 6.64
CA PHE A 182 -4.26 -10.46 5.53
C PHE A 182 -5.74 -10.71 5.25
N LYS A 183 -6.03 -11.18 4.03
CA LYS A 183 -7.40 -11.53 3.61
C LYS A 183 -7.46 -12.98 3.14
N LYS A 184 -8.55 -13.67 3.46
CA LYS A 184 -8.82 -15.00 2.93
C LYS A 184 -9.41 -14.85 1.54
N VAL A 185 -8.83 -15.54 0.56
CA VAL A 185 -9.34 -15.56 -0.81
C VAL A 185 -9.48 -17.01 -1.29
N SER A 186 -10.48 -17.27 -2.14
CA SER A 186 -10.70 -18.56 -2.77
C SER A 186 -10.61 -18.38 -4.27
N ILE A 187 -9.62 -19.00 -4.90
CA ILE A 187 -9.49 -19.03 -6.36
C ILE A 187 -10.33 -20.19 -6.87
N LYS A 188 -11.25 -19.90 -7.80
CA LYS A 188 -12.20 -20.86 -8.38
C LYS A 188 -11.88 -21.15 -9.83
#